data_AF-A0A497R8C5-F1
#
_entry.id   AF-A0A497R8C5-F1
#
_cell.length_a   1.000
_cell.length_b   1.000
_cell.length_c   1.000
_cell.angle_alpha   90.00
_cell.angle_beta   90.00
_cell.angle_gamma   90.00
#
_symmetry.space_group_name_H-M   'P 1'
#
loop_
_entity.id
_entity.type
_entity.pdbx_description
1 polymer ?
#
loop_
_entity_poly.entity_id
_entity_poly.type
_entity_poly.pdbx_seq_one_letter_code
_entity_poly.pdbx_strand_id
1 'polypeptide(L)'
;MLERQLLYVRSKYGFVGEQYYILHHVLDRAEQLLLSIISNHLGVYEPIFEKEAIVDALYKWAELLYSELLMDTKSIVIKKQYGNAIIHQLCGSKLIYELICDIITHEKFYNKLVNTAEMKLASYVHRIFRRGPVVAGIGDEVRREYERRKREKEQIIEGEIERWKTKFEWFFKVIDTLSELGYCNSNAN
;
A
#
# COMPACT_ATOMS: atom_id res chain seq x y z
N MET A 1 15.97 -23.07 -2.09
CA MET A 1 15.43 -22.86 -3.46
C MET A 1 16.07 -21.65 -4.13
N LEU A 2 16.05 -20.48 -3.47
CA LEU A 2 16.62 -19.22 -3.98
C LEU A 2 18.15 -19.24 -4.23
N GLU A 3 18.96 -19.88 -3.38
CA GLU A 3 20.41 -19.99 -3.62
C GLU A 3 20.72 -20.75 -4.92
N ARG A 4 19.93 -21.78 -5.24
CA ARG A 4 20.06 -22.50 -6.51
C ARG A 4 19.68 -21.61 -7.70
N GLN A 5 18.69 -20.73 -7.52
CA GLN A 5 18.33 -19.74 -8.55
C GLN A 5 19.46 -18.74 -8.77
N LEU A 6 20.05 -18.20 -7.70
CA LEU A 6 21.21 -17.28 -7.81
C LEU A 6 22.42 -17.96 -8.47
N LEU A 7 22.74 -19.19 -8.08
CA LEU A 7 23.81 -19.98 -8.70
C LEU A 7 23.54 -20.22 -10.19
N TYR A 8 22.30 -20.53 -10.56
CA TYR A 8 21.88 -20.71 -11.95
C TYR A 8 21.96 -19.40 -12.76
N VAL A 9 21.47 -18.29 -12.20
CA VAL A 9 21.54 -16.98 -12.84
C VAL A 9 23.01 -16.58 -13.04
N ARG A 10 23.85 -16.78 -12.02
CA ARG A 10 25.28 -16.50 -12.11
C ARG A 10 25.98 -17.38 -13.15
N SER A 11 25.66 -18.68 -13.22
CA SER A 11 26.28 -19.57 -14.20
C SER A 11 25.87 -19.24 -15.63
N LYS A 12 24.64 -18.76 -15.84
CA LYS A 12 24.11 -18.45 -17.17
C LYS A 12 24.39 -17.03 -17.65
N TYR A 13 24.37 -16.04 -16.75
CA TYR A 13 24.41 -14.61 -17.07
C TYR A 13 25.55 -13.86 -16.35
N GLY A 14 26.42 -14.59 -15.65
CA GLY A 14 27.54 -14.01 -14.92
C GLY A 14 27.13 -13.19 -13.70
N PHE A 15 28.10 -12.45 -13.17
CA PHE A 15 27.93 -11.64 -11.97
C PHE A 15 26.91 -10.50 -12.14
N VAL A 16 26.89 -9.85 -13.31
CA VAL A 16 25.93 -8.77 -13.61
C VAL A 16 24.49 -9.29 -13.58
N GLY A 17 24.24 -10.48 -14.14
CA GLY A 17 22.93 -11.11 -14.07
C GLY A 17 22.48 -11.43 -12.65
N GLU A 18 23.42 -11.88 -11.79
CA GLU A 18 23.15 -12.10 -10.37
C GLU A 18 22.73 -10.80 -9.65
N GLN A 19 23.46 -9.71 -9.88
CA GLN A 19 23.13 -8.39 -9.32
C GLN A 19 21.77 -7.88 -9.79
N TYR A 20 21.46 -8.02 -11.08
CA TYR A 20 20.18 -7.64 -11.65
C TYR A 20 19.02 -8.44 -11.04
N TYR A 21 19.22 -9.74 -10.84
CA TYR A 21 18.24 -10.59 -10.16
C TYR A 21 18.02 -10.15 -8.71
N ILE A 22 19.09 -9.85 -7.96
CA ILE A 22 18.99 -9.34 -6.59
C ILE A 22 18.21 -8.03 -6.55
N LEU A 23 18.49 -7.09 -7.46
CA LEU A 23 17.80 -5.81 -7.55
C LEU A 23 16.29 -6.00 -7.76
N HIS A 24 15.87 -6.85 -8.70
CA HIS A 24 14.45 -7.14 -8.92
C HIS A 24 13.76 -7.66 -7.66
N HIS A 25 14.40 -8.57 -6.93
CA HIS A 25 13.86 -9.06 -5.65
C HIS A 25 13.72 -7.95 -4.60
N VAL A 26 14.67 -7.01 -4.55
CA VAL A 26 14.58 -5.84 -3.65
C VAL A 26 13.43 -4.92 -4.06
N LEU A 27 13.27 -4.65 -5.36
CA LEU A 27 12.19 -3.79 -5.88
C LEU A 27 10.80 -4.41 -5.67
N ASP A 28 10.63 -5.70 -5.98
CA ASP A 28 9.39 -6.44 -5.72
C ASP A 28 9.03 -6.39 -4.23
N ARG A 29 10.05 -6.49 -3.36
CA ARG A 29 9.83 -6.42 -1.92
C ARG A 29 9.49 -5.01 -1.45
N ALA A 30 10.13 -4.00 -2.02
CA ALA A 30 9.82 -2.60 -1.75
C ALA A 30 8.37 -2.27 -2.12
N GLU A 31 7.89 -2.73 -3.28
CA GLU A 31 6.49 -2.57 -3.70
C GLU A 31 5.52 -3.16 -2.66
N GLN A 32 5.77 -4.39 -2.20
CA GLN A 32 4.92 -5.06 -1.21
C GLN A 32 4.91 -4.33 0.14
N LEU A 33 6.08 -3.88 0.61
CA LEU A 33 6.20 -3.14 1.86
C LEU A 33 5.51 -1.78 1.76
N LEU A 34 5.70 -1.07 0.65
CA LEU A 34 5.05 0.22 0.41
C LEU A 34 3.53 0.09 0.34
N LEU A 35 3.00 -0.95 -0.31
CA LEU A 35 1.57 -1.26 -0.29
C LEU A 35 1.04 -1.45 1.14
N SER A 36 1.77 -2.17 1.98
CA SER A 36 1.42 -2.34 3.39
C SER A 36 1.44 -1.01 4.15
N ILE A 37 2.51 -0.22 4.00
CA ILE A 37 2.67 1.09 4.65
C ILE A 37 1.52 2.02 4.27
N ILE A 38 1.29 2.23 2.97
CA ILE A 38 0.27 3.15 2.47
C ILE A 38 -1.13 2.66 2.85
N SER A 39 -1.45 1.37 2.66
CA SER A 39 -2.78 0.86 2.99
C SER A 39 -3.08 0.92 4.49
N ASN A 40 -2.07 0.82 5.36
CA ASN A 40 -2.23 0.99 6.81
C ASN A 40 -2.37 2.45 7.18
N HIS A 41 -1.59 3.33 6.54
CA HIS A 41 -1.70 4.77 6.71
C HIS A 41 -3.11 5.25 6.36
N LEU A 42 -3.60 4.94 5.15
CA LEU A 42 -4.95 5.26 4.73
C LEU A 42 -6.01 4.60 5.61
N GLY A 43 -5.74 3.43 6.20
CA GLY A 43 -6.69 2.75 7.08
C GLY A 43 -6.98 3.52 8.38
N VAL A 44 -6.01 4.27 8.91
CA VAL A 44 -6.08 4.87 10.25
C VAL A 44 -6.07 6.40 10.23
N TYR A 45 -5.42 7.01 9.25
CA TYR A 45 -5.18 8.45 9.22
C TYR A 45 -6.38 9.21 8.64
N GLU A 46 -6.63 10.41 9.17
CA GLU A 46 -7.59 11.37 8.60
C GLU A 46 -6.86 12.27 7.60
N PRO A 47 -7.34 12.38 6.34
CA PRO A 47 -6.61 13.12 5.30
C PRO A 47 -6.41 14.60 5.62
N ILE A 48 -5.17 15.08 5.56
CA ILE A 48 -4.81 16.51 5.65
C ILE A 48 -4.19 16.93 4.33
N PHE A 49 -4.85 17.85 3.62
CA PHE A 49 -4.48 18.26 2.26
C PHE A 49 -3.45 19.41 2.19
N GLU A 50 -2.93 19.82 3.35
CA GLU A 50 -1.84 20.80 3.42
C GLU A 50 -0.55 20.19 2.85
N LYS A 51 0.18 20.99 2.07
CA LYS A 51 1.37 20.53 1.34
C LYS A 51 2.43 19.99 2.31
N GLU A 52 2.61 20.66 3.44
CA GLU A 52 3.53 20.29 4.51
C GLU A 52 3.18 18.91 5.09
N ALA A 53 1.89 18.66 5.37
CA ALA A 53 1.43 17.37 5.88
C ALA A 53 1.60 16.22 4.86
N ILE A 54 1.39 16.50 3.57
CA ILE A 54 1.65 15.55 2.48
C ILE A 54 3.15 15.21 2.40
N VAL A 55 4.00 16.23 2.45
CA VAL A 55 5.46 16.09 2.44
C VAL A 55 5.94 15.30 3.67
N ASP A 56 5.40 15.56 4.85
CA ASP A 56 5.71 14.81 6.07
C ASP A 56 5.30 13.34 5.96
N ALA A 57 4.14 13.06 5.35
CA ALA A 57 3.71 11.69 5.08
C ALA A 57 4.67 10.97 4.12
N LEU A 58 5.16 11.66 3.10
CA LEU A 58 6.16 11.13 2.17
C LEU A 58 7.49 10.80 2.87
N TYR A 59 8.01 11.71 3.70
CA TYR A 59 9.20 11.47 4.51
C TYR A 59 9.03 10.23 5.40
N LYS A 60 7.87 10.12 6.03
CA LYS A 60 7.54 8.97 6.89
C LYS A 60 7.46 7.67 6.10
N TRP A 61 6.88 7.67 4.90
CA TRP A 61 6.82 6.48 4.06
C TRP A 61 8.22 6.04 3.61
N ALA A 62 9.09 6.99 3.24
CA ALA A 62 10.47 6.71 2.89
C ALA A 62 11.26 6.11 4.06
N GLU A 63 11.16 6.71 5.24
CA GLU A 63 11.83 6.21 6.45
C GLU A 63 11.36 4.79 6.82
N LEU A 64 10.04 4.57 6.83
CA LEU A 64 9.46 3.26 7.11
C LEU A 64 9.88 2.21 6.08
N LEU A 65 9.83 2.55 4.79
CA LEU A 65 10.23 1.64 3.71
C LEU A 65 11.69 1.21 3.86
N TYR A 66 12.58 2.17 4.12
CA TYR A 66 14.00 1.89 4.33
C TYR A 66 14.23 0.98 5.55
N SER A 67 13.60 1.31 6.69
CA SER A 67 13.72 0.52 7.92
C SER A 67 13.22 -0.90 7.73
N GLU A 68 12.04 -1.07 7.13
CA GLU A 68 11.43 -2.38 6.87
C GLU A 68 12.23 -3.22 5.88
N LEU A 69 12.83 -2.59 4.85
CA LEU A 69 13.75 -3.28 3.94
C LEU A 69 14.99 -3.80 4.66
N LEU A 70 15.63 -3.00 5.50
CA LEU A 70 16.81 -3.44 6.26
C LEU A 70 16.49 -4.53 7.28
N MET A 71 15.31 -4.45 7.89
CA MET A 71 14.84 -5.38 8.91
C MET A 71 14.13 -6.60 8.31
N ASP A 72 14.09 -6.76 6.98
CA ASP A 72 13.32 -7.82 6.34
C ASP A 72 13.92 -9.21 6.61
N THR A 73 13.48 -9.79 7.71
CA THR A 73 13.94 -11.10 8.15
C THR A 73 13.47 -12.24 7.24
N LYS A 74 12.50 -12.00 6.34
CA LYS A 74 11.96 -13.02 5.44
C LYS A 74 12.73 -13.12 4.14
N SER A 75 13.39 -12.04 3.69
CA SER A 75 14.11 -12.02 2.43
C SER A 75 15.57 -12.42 2.59
N ILE A 76 15.90 -13.64 2.17
CA ILE A 76 17.29 -14.15 2.11
C ILE A 76 18.12 -13.32 1.12
N VAL A 77 17.52 -12.78 0.05
CA VAL A 77 18.20 -11.89 -0.92
C VAL A 77 18.69 -10.63 -0.21
N ILE A 78 17.79 -10.00 0.55
CA ILE A 78 18.06 -8.74 1.25
C ILE A 78 19.19 -8.92 2.27
N LYS A 79 19.16 -10.01 3.03
CA LYS A 79 20.20 -10.32 4.03
C LYS A 79 21.60 -10.56 3.47
N LYS A 80 21.76 -10.76 2.15
CA LYS A 80 23.10 -10.87 1.56
C LYS A 80 23.77 -9.50 1.54
N GLN A 81 25.10 -9.49 1.59
CA GLN A 81 25.90 -8.26 1.56
C GLN A 81 25.53 -7.32 0.38
N TYR A 82 25.30 -7.89 -0.80
CA TYR A 82 24.87 -7.12 -1.98
C TYR A 82 23.43 -6.59 -1.87
N GLY A 83 22.54 -7.31 -1.19
CA GLY A 83 21.17 -6.85 -0.93
C GLY A 83 21.16 -5.61 -0.03
N ASN A 84 21.88 -5.66 1.09
CA ASN A 84 22.06 -4.50 1.97
C ASN A 84 22.72 -3.32 1.24
N ALA A 85 23.74 -3.57 0.42
CA ALA A 85 24.40 -2.51 -0.36
C ALA A 85 23.42 -1.84 -1.35
N ILE A 86 22.59 -2.63 -2.05
CA ILE A 86 21.55 -2.11 -2.95
C ILE A 86 20.52 -1.30 -2.18
N ILE A 87 20.06 -1.78 -1.01
CA ILE A 87 19.12 -1.03 -0.16
C ILE A 87 19.72 0.30 0.27
N HIS A 88 20.95 0.31 0.78
CA HIS A 88 21.62 1.56 1.15
C HIS A 88 21.79 2.51 -0.04
N GLN A 89 22.03 1.99 -1.25
CA GLN A 89 22.13 2.81 -2.45
C GLN A 89 20.78 3.39 -2.86
N LEU A 90 19.72 2.59 -2.86
CA LEU A 90 18.34 3.02 -3.17
C LEU A 90 17.82 4.02 -2.12
N CYS A 91 18.14 3.79 -0.85
CA CYS A 91 17.57 4.53 0.27
C CYS A 91 18.46 5.64 0.83
N GLY A 92 19.72 5.73 0.41
CA GLY A 92 20.69 6.70 0.93
C GLY A 92 20.58 8.12 0.34
N SER A 93 19.61 8.40 -0.54
CA SER A 93 19.49 9.69 -1.25
C SER A 93 18.06 9.97 -1.75
N LYS A 94 17.92 10.90 -2.71
CA LYS A 94 16.67 11.21 -3.43
C LYS A 94 16.04 10.00 -4.14
N LEU A 95 16.83 8.96 -4.41
CA LEU A 95 16.40 7.75 -5.11
C LEU A 95 15.23 7.01 -4.43
N ILE A 96 15.06 7.13 -3.12
CA ILE A 96 13.91 6.50 -2.44
C ILE A 96 12.58 7.16 -2.80
N TYR A 97 12.59 8.48 -3.02
CA TYR A 97 11.39 9.21 -3.43
C TYR A 97 11.05 8.95 -4.89
N GLU A 98 12.07 8.83 -5.74
CA GLU A 98 11.90 8.38 -7.13
C GLU A 98 11.34 6.95 -7.18
N LEU A 99 11.91 6.02 -6.39
CA LEU A 99 11.40 4.66 -6.27
C LEU A 99 9.95 4.63 -5.78
N ILE A 100 9.61 5.42 -4.76
CA ILE A 100 8.23 5.54 -4.28
C ILE A 100 7.35 6.06 -5.41
N CYS A 101 7.74 7.12 -6.12
CA CYS A 101 6.97 7.64 -7.24
C CYS A 101 6.75 6.56 -8.33
N ASP A 102 7.81 5.91 -8.79
CA ASP A 102 7.76 4.87 -9.82
C ASP A 102 6.79 3.74 -9.44
N ILE A 103 6.80 3.35 -8.16
CA ILE A 103 5.88 2.33 -7.66
C ILE A 103 4.44 2.84 -7.64
N ILE A 104 4.17 4.00 -7.02
CA ILE A 104 2.80 4.45 -6.75
C ILE A 104 2.06 4.95 -8.00
N THR A 105 2.81 5.41 -9.00
CA THR A 105 2.26 5.82 -10.30
C THR A 105 1.96 4.64 -11.21
N HIS A 106 2.51 3.46 -10.92
CA HIS A 106 2.23 2.26 -11.69
C HIS A 106 0.78 1.79 -11.48
N GLU A 107 0.03 1.61 -12.58
CA GLU A 107 -1.38 1.19 -12.55
C GLU A 107 -1.64 -0.09 -11.72
N LYS A 108 -0.77 -1.11 -11.87
CA LYS A 108 -0.80 -2.34 -11.06
C LYS A 108 -0.75 -2.07 -9.55
N PHE A 109 0.04 -1.09 -9.10
CA PHE A 109 0.11 -0.75 -7.68
C PHE A 109 -1.21 -0.13 -7.20
N TYR A 110 -1.74 0.82 -7.97
CA TYR A 110 -3.04 1.42 -7.69
C TYR A 110 -4.14 0.35 -7.58
N ASN A 111 -4.21 -0.57 -8.53
CA ASN A 111 -5.18 -1.66 -8.50
C ASN A 111 -5.02 -2.56 -7.26
N LYS A 112 -3.78 -2.86 -6.83
CA LYS A 112 -3.51 -3.59 -5.57
C LYS A 112 -3.98 -2.81 -4.34
N LEU A 113 -3.77 -1.49 -4.33
CA LEU A 113 -4.20 -0.62 -3.24
C LEU A 113 -5.72 -0.55 -3.11
N VAL A 114 -6.42 -0.36 -4.25
CA VAL A 114 -7.90 -0.37 -4.31
C VAL A 114 -8.45 -1.71 -3.81
N ASN A 115 -7.96 -2.84 -4.34
CA ASN A 115 -8.38 -4.17 -3.89
C ASN A 115 -8.17 -4.37 -2.38
N THR A 116 -7.06 -3.86 -1.84
CA THR A 116 -6.78 -3.93 -0.40
C THR A 116 -7.79 -3.11 0.41
N ALA A 117 -8.16 -1.92 -0.07
CA ALA A 117 -9.19 -1.09 0.55
C ALA A 117 -10.57 -1.73 0.48
N GLU A 118 -10.95 -2.30 -0.67
CA GLU A 118 -12.22 -3.03 -0.84
C GLU A 118 -12.32 -4.23 0.12
N MET A 119 -11.24 -5.01 0.27
CA MET A 119 -11.22 -6.12 1.24
C MET A 119 -11.39 -5.64 2.69
N LYS A 120 -10.78 -4.50 3.05
CA LYS A 120 -10.95 -3.89 4.37
C LYS A 120 -12.38 -3.41 4.59
N LEU A 121 -12.99 -2.77 3.59
CA LEU A 121 -14.38 -2.33 3.61
C LEU A 121 -15.35 -3.52 3.70
N ALA A 122 -15.17 -4.55 2.88
CA ALA A 122 -15.99 -5.77 2.92
C ALA A 122 -15.92 -6.45 4.30
N SER A 123 -14.74 -6.51 4.89
CA SER A 123 -14.54 -7.05 6.25
C SER A 123 -15.22 -6.19 7.32
N TYR A 124 -15.31 -4.87 7.12
CA TYR A 124 -16.03 -3.95 8.00
C TYR A 124 -17.55 -4.12 7.87
N VAL A 125 -18.07 -4.14 6.62
CA VAL A 125 -19.47 -4.41 6.31
C VAL A 125 -19.92 -5.74 6.93
N HIS A 126 -19.16 -6.81 6.71
CA HIS A 126 -19.47 -8.12 7.27
C HIS A 126 -19.60 -8.10 8.79
N ARG A 127 -18.75 -7.34 9.50
CA ARG A 127 -18.82 -7.18 10.96
C ARG A 127 -20.10 -6.44 11.40
N ILE A 128 -20.52 -5.41 10.67
CA ILE A 128 -21.76 -4.67 10.94
C ILE A 128 -23.01 -5.56 10.76
N PHE A 129 -22.99 -6.42 9.75
CA PHE A 129 -24.14 -7.26 9.39
C PHE A 129 -24.19 -8.60 10.13
N ARG A 130 -23.07 -9.13 10.65
CA ARG A 130 -23.03 -10.39 11.43
C ARG A 130 -23.87 -10.38 12.71
N ARG A 131 -24.23 -9.21 13.25
CA ARG A 131 -25.17 -9.06 14.37
C ARG A 131 -26.58 -8.77 13.83
N GLY A 132 -27.18 -9.75 13.17
CA GLY A 132 -28.60 -9.72 12.77
C GLY A 132 -29.42 -10.58 13.73
N PRO A 133 -30.55 -10.10 14.28
CA PRO A 133 -31.40 -10.94 15.11
C PRO A 133 -32.02 -12.07 14.29
N VAL A 134 -32.16 -13.26 14.90
CA VAL A 134 -33.04 -14.33 14.40
C VAL A 134 -34.47 -13.82 14.57
N VAL A 135 -35.11 -13.42 13.47
CA VAL A 135 -36.49 -12.92 13.52
C VAL A 135 -37.43 -14.10 13.37
N ALA A 136 -37.96 -14.60 14.48
CA ALA A 136 -39.11 -15.49 14.52
C ALA A 136 -40.31 -14.69 15.08
N GLY A 137 -41.36 -14.53 14.27
CA GLY A 137 -42.63 -13.89 14.68
C GLY A 137 -42.97 -12.62 13.88
N ILE A 138 -44.05 -12.70 13.10
CA ILE A 138 -44.52 -11.67 12.17
C ILE A 138 -45.37 -10.65 12.94
N GLY A 139 -44.90 -9.41 12.99
CA GLY A 139 -45.69 -8.23 13.37
C GLY A 139 -45.11 -6.99 12.69
N ASP A 140 -45.96 -6.07 12.21
CA ASP A 140 -45.55 -4.88 11.46
C ASP A 140 -44.58 -3.96 12.23
N GLU A 141 -44.59 -4.05 13.56
CA GLU A 141 -43.64 -3.35 14.43
C GLU A 141 -42.22 -3.92 14.34
N VAL A 142 -42.08 -5.25 14.28
CA VAL A 142 -40.78 -5.93 14.10
C VAL A 142 -40.19 -5.64 12.72
N ARG A 143 -41.05 -5.57 11.69
CA ARG A 143 -40.65 -5.19 10.33
C ARG A 143 -40.14 -3.75 10.27
N ARG A 144 -40.85 -2.80 10.90
CA ARG A 144 -40.44 -1.39 10.96
C ARG A 144 -39.11 -1.20 11.68
N GLU A 145 -38.90 -1.89 12.81
CA GLU A 145 -37.62 -1.84 13.54
C GLU A 145 -36.46 -2.45 12.74
N TYR A 146 -36.71 -3.54 12.01
CA TYR A 146 -35.72 -4.12 11.09
C TYR A 146 -35.32 -3.15 9.97
N GLU A 147 -36.31 -2.55 9.28
CA GLU A 147 -36.07 -1.58 8.21
C GLU A 147 -35.37 -0.31 8.72
N ARG A 148 -35.63 0.10 9.96
CA ARG A 148 -34.92 1.22 10.62
C ARG A 148 -33.44 0.88 10.83
N ARG A 149 -33.14 -0.28 11.44
CA ARG A 149 -31.74 -0.73 11.67
C ARG A 149 -30.99 -1.00 10.37
N LYS A 150 -31.68 -1.49 9.34
CA LYS A 150 -31.09 -1.68 8.01
C LYS A 150 -30.63 -0.33 7.45
N ARG A 151 -31.49 0.69 7.48
CA ARG A 151 -31.14 2.05 7.02
C ARG A 151 -30.00 2.67 7.82
N GLU A 152 -29.97 2.50 9.14
CA GLU A 152 -28.84 2.95 9.97
C GLU A 152 -27.52 2.30 9.57
N LYS A 153 -27.53 0.98 9.32
CA LYS A 153 -26.34 0.25 8.86
C LYS A 153 -25.91 0.70 7.47
N GLU A 154 -26.86 0.94 6.56
CA GLU A 154 -26.58 1.47 5.22
C GLU A 154 -25.93 2.85 5.29
N GLN A 155 -26.44 3.77 6.12
CA GLN A 155 -25.82 5.08 6.33
C GLN A 155 -24.39 5.01 6.87
N ILE A 156 -24.12 4.07 7.78
CA ILE A 156 -22.74 3.84 8.29
C ILE A 156 -21.82 3.38 7.16
N ILE A 157 -22.29 2.49 6.28
CA ILE A 157 -21.50 2.03 5.13
C ILE A 157 -21.24 3.17 4.16
N GLU A 158 -22.27 3.96 3.81
CA GLU A 158 -22.14 5.10 2.91
C GLU A 158 -21.10 6.11 3.45
N GLY A 159 -21.16 6.41 4.74
CA GLY A 159 -20.17 7.27 5.39
C GLY A 159 -18.74 6.70 5.32
N GLU A 160 -18.58 5.40 5.48
CA GLU A 160 -17.25 4.75 5.36
C GLU A 160 -16.75 4.73 3.91
N ILE A 161 -17.63 4.51 2.92
CA ILE A 161 -17.29 4.61 1.50
C ILE A 161 -16.78 6.03 1.18
N GLU A 162 -17.49 7.05 1.64
CA GLU A 162 -17.11 8.44 1.39
C GLU A 162 -15.76 8.78 2.03
N ARG A 163 -15.52 8.31 3.25
CA ARG A 163 -14.22 8.44 3.92
C ARG A 163 -13.09 7.81 3.09
N TRP A 164 -13.30 6.64 2.49
CA TRP A 164 -12.29 6.02 1.63
C TRP A 164 -12.05 6.81 0.34
N LYS A 165 -13.08 7.43 -0.26
CA LYS A 165 -12.88 8.31 -1.42
C LYS A 165 -11.99 9.49 -1.07
N THR A 166 -12.25 10.20 0.03
CA THR A 166 -11.40 11.32 0.48
C THR A 166 -9.95 10.90 0.71
N LYS A 167 -9.74 9.68 1.24
CA LYS A 167 -8.40 9.10 1.41
C LYS A 167 -7.68 8.84 0.09
N PHE A 168 -8.41 8.40 -0.94
CA PHE A 168 -7.84 8.23 -2.29
C PHE A 168 -7.56 9.57 -2.97
N GLU A 169 -8.42 10.59 -2.79
CA GLU A 169 -8.15 11.95 -3.26
C GLU A 169 -6.86 12.51 -2.65
N TRP A 170 -6.66 12.30 -1.36
CA TRP A 170 -5.43 12.67 -0.67
C TRP A 170 -4.22 11.90 -1.21
N PHE A 171 -4.36 10.60 -1.47
CA PHE A 171 -3.31 9.81 -2.10
C PHE A 171 -2.91 10.35 -3.49
N PHE A 172 -3.88 10.79 -4.30
CA PHE A 172 -3.56 11.45 -5.57
C PHE A 172 -2.83 12.78 -5.38
N LYS A 173 -3.15 13.54 -4.31
CA LYS A 173 -2.40 14.76 -3.97
C LYS A 173 -0.95 14.50 -3.55
N VAL A 174 -0.67 13.32 -2.99
CA VAL A 174 0.70 12.86 -2.76
C VAL A 174 1.46 12.69 -4.08
N ILE A 175 0.82 12.08 -5.09
CA ILE A 175 1.40 11.90 -6.43
C ILE A 175 1.66 13.25 -7.12
N ASP A 176 0.68 14.17 -7.04
CA ASP A 176 0.82 15.53 -7.55
C ASP A 176 2.04 16.22 -6.90
N THR A 177 2.16 16.10 -5.57
CA THR A 177 3.25 16.72 -4.81
C THR A 177 4.61 16.13 -5.17
N LEU A 178 4.72 14.81 -5.35
CA LEU A 178 5.97 14.19 -5.82
C LEU A 178 6.35 14.67 -7.23
N SER A 179 5.36 14.90 -8.10
CA SER A 179 5.57 15.45 -9.43
C SER A 179 6.05 16.90 -9.37
N GLU A 180 5.45 17.75 -8.53
CA GLU A 180 5.90 19.13 -8.31
C GLU A 180 7.32 19.22 -7.76
N LEU A 181 7.72 18.27 -6.90
CA LEU A 181 9.06 18.19 -6.33
C LEU A 181 10.10 17.61 -7.31
N GLY A 182 9.67 17.19 -8.50
CA GLY A 182 10.53 16.65 -9.55
C GLY A 182 10.95 15.20 -9.34
N TYR A 183 10.24 14.44 -8.49
CA TYR A 183 10.49 13.01 -8.28
C TYR A 183 9.71 12.11 -9.24
N CYS A 184 8.64 12.63 -9.84
CA CYS A 184 7.92 11.95 -10.91
C CYS A 184 8.25 12.61 -12.25
N ASN A 185 8.80 11.85 -13.19
CA ASN A 185 8.98 12.33 -14.55
C ASN A 185 7.62 12.45 -15.23
N SER A 186 7.24 13.65 -15.66
CA SER A 186 6.02 13.92 -16.46
C SER A 186 6.08 13.35 -17.88
N ASN A 187 7.14 12.62 -18.23
CA ASN A 187 7.42 12.09 -19.57
C ASN A 187 7.76 10.60 -19.49
N ALA A 188 6.75 9.76 -19.29
CA ALA A 188 6.80 8.34 -19.58
C ALA A 188 5.43 7.90 -20.16
N ASN A 189 5.11 8.45 -21.34
CA ASN A 189 4.16 7.89 -22.29
C ASN A 189 4.94 7.44 -23.52
#